data_AF-A0A9N8DSI5-F1
#
_entry.id   AF-A0A9N8DSI5-F1
#
_cell.length_a   1.000
_cell.length_b   1.000
_cell.length_c   1.000
_cell.angle_alpha   90.00
_cell.angle_beta   90.00
_cell.angle_gamma   90.00
#
_symmetry.space_group_name_H-M   'P 1'
#
loop_
_entity.id
_entity.type
_entity.pdbx_description
1 polymer ?
#
loop_
_entity_poly.entity_id
_entity_poly.type
_entity_poly.pdbx_seq_one_letter_code
_entity_poly.pdbx_strand_id
1 'polypeptide(L)'
;MKTFRCFLVLGCFVPWVSCFVLQKSPITPTASTWTSVSSPMVLGAKPTQESATEEAMRLLEKSRALREEIAQQEQERASQRPSTPGSDSSKDSMHSSNQLQSTKSAQINKWAVPNSSVDDDDDSSSPGVEYRLYVDIGREEGTWMEPRWGASGRRIEFTLDVRFQPNQLANMQATQKMVKDNQGGKSSPVQHLESAPLARLRSGFEEMKCQGGSFRIDYSCRPGQSDTLRFFLMVEGITDGDVSIPQGALYFSIPCFGSVAQMSSKGEMPVTVRQMGWHTGFRREESRILGIFKAVPIDGARRKDGF
;
A
#
# COMPACT_ATOMS: atom_id res chain seq x y z
N MET A 1 6.96 33.72 48.94
CA MET A 1 6.24 32.79 49.84
C MET A 1 5.48 31.79 48.98
N LYS A 2 5.83 30.50 49.10
CA LYS A 2 5.35 29.39 48.27
C LYS A 2 4.17 28.71 48.96
N THR A 3 3.05 28.52 48.26
CA THR A 3 1.96 27.65 48.71
C THR A 3 1.86 26.45 47.78
N PHE A 4 2.52 25.36 48.19
CA PHE A 4 2.38 24.04 47.58
C PHE A 4 1.07 23.40 48.09
N ARG A 5 0.14 23.12 47.19
CA ARG A 5 -1.04 22.28 47.47
C ARG A 5 -0.69 20.83 47.15
N CYS A 6 -0.59 20.03 48.19
CA CYS A 6 -0.39 18.59 48.15
C CYS A 6 -1.73 17.92 47.84
N PHE A 7 -1.88 17.31 46.66
CA PHE A 7 -3.02 16.43 46.36
C PHE A 7 -2.70 15.02 46.86
N LEU A 8 -3.43 14.59 47.87
CA LEU A 8 -3.39 13.28 48.47
C LEU A 8 -4.40 12.39 47.70
N VAL A 9 -3.91 11.53 46.81
CA VAL A 9 -4.74 10.53 46.13
C VAL A 9 -4.75 9.27 46.99
N LEU A 10 -5.85 9.07 47.71
CA LEU A 10 -6.17 7.84 48.43
C LEU A 10 -6.38 6.70 47.43
N GLY A 11 -5.52 5.68 47.54
CA GLY A 11 -5.67 4.41 46.83
C GLY A 11 -6.78 3.56 47.44
N CYS A 12 -7.81 3.27 46.65
CA CYS A 12 -8.77 2.21 46.96
C CYS A 12 -8.27 0.90 46.33
N PHE A 13 -7.69 0.06 47.17
CA PHE A 13 -7.48 -1.36 46.94
C PHE A 13 -8.85 -2.06 46.99
N VAL A 14 -9.29 -2.69 45.90
CA VAL A 14 -10.40 -3.64 45.92
C VAL A 14 -9.89 -4.96 45.34
N PRO A 15 -9.79 -6.05 46.13
CA PRO A 15 -9.48 -7.36 45.60
C PRO A 15 -10.80 -8.03 45.19
N TRP A 16 -11.02 -8.22 43.89
CA TRP A 16 -12.09 -9.10 43.43
C TRP A 16 -11.49 -10.35 42.81
N VAL A 17 -11.30 -11.34 43.68
CA VAL A 17 -11.11 -12.74 43.33
C VAL A 17 -12.50 -13.31 43.05
N SER A 18 -12.73 -13.74 41.82
CA SER A 18 -13.81 -14.69 41.52
C SER A 18 -13.25 -15.77 40.62
N CYS A 19 -12.89 -16.88 41.27
CA CYS A 19 -12.61 -18.17 40.65
C CYS A 19 -13.86 -18.64 39.90
N PHE A 20 -13.89 -18.48 38.58
CA PHE A 20 -14.75 -19.27 37.73
C PHE A 20 -14.05 -20.60 37.44
N VAL A 21 -14.40 -21.61 38.25
CA VAL A 21 -14.10 -23.02 37.99
C VAL A 21 -14.96 -23.44 36.80
N LEU A 22 -14.38 -23.43 35.60
CA LEU A 22 -15.02 -23.99 34.41
C LEU A 22 -14.92 -25.52 34.48
N GLN A 23 -16.05 -26.13 34.82
CA GLN A 23 -16.25 -27.57 34.86
C GLN A 23 -16.16 -28.13 33.43
N LYS A 24 -15.07 -28.82 33.11
CA LYS A 24 -14.89 -29.53 31.82
C LYS A 24 -15.78 -30.78 31.80
N SER A 25 -16.82 -30.75 30.99
CA SER A 25 -17.57 -31.96 30.59
C SER A 25 -16.73 -32.77 29.60
N PRO A 26 -16.55 -34.10 29.79
CA PRO A 26 -15.93 -34.94 28.79
C PRO A 26 -16.89 -35.14 27.61
N ILE A 27 -16.51 -34.60 26.44
CA ILE A 27 -17.20 -34.86 25.18
C ILE A 27 -16.69 -36.22 24.67
N THR A 28 -17.57 -37.22 24.70
CA THR A 28 -17.36 -38.51 24.04
C THR A 28 -17.38 -38.32 22.52
N PRO A 29 -16.38 -38.81 21.77
CA PRO A 29 -16.42 -38.78 20.32
C PRO A 29 -17.35 -39.88 19.79
N THR A 30 -18.50 -39.48 19.26
CA THR A 30 -19.34 -40.35 18.42
C THR A 30 -18.65 -40.54 17.07
N ALA A 31 -18.21 -41.78 16.82
CA ALA A 31 -17.67 -42.19 15.53
C ALA A 31 -18.74 -42.05 14.44
N SER A 32 -18.62 -41.03 13.60
CA SER A 32 -19.40 -40.91 12.37
C SER A 32 -18.76 -41.80 11.30
N THR A 33 -19.49 -42.84 10.90
CA THR A 33 -19.16 -43.73 9.79
C THR A 33 -19.17 -42.95 8.49
N TRP A 34 -18.00 -42.73 7.89
CA TRP A 34 -17.87 -42.17 6.54
C TRP A 34 -18.12 -43.29 5.52
N THR A 35 -19.26 -43.24 4.85
CA THR A 35 -19.53 -44.05 3.65
C THR A 35 -18.75 -43.48 2.48
N SER A 36 -17.66 -44.16 2.13
CA SER A 36 -16.87 -43.92 0.92
C SER A 36 -17.71 -44.27 -0.32
N VAL A 37 -18.26 -43.26 -0.99
CA VAL A 37 -18.83 -43.41 -2.34
C VAL A 37 -17.69 -43.29 -3.34
N SER A 38 -17.24 -44.44 -3.84
CA SER A 38 -16.27 -44.56 -4.92
C SER A 38 -16.89 -44.10 -6.24
N SER A 39 -16.53 -42.92 -6.72
CA SER A 39 -16.83 -42.49 -8.08
C SER A 39 -15.94 -43.21 -9.10
N PRO A 40 -16.48 -43.68 -10.23
CA PRO A 40 -15.70 -44.31 -11.29
C PRO A 40 -14.77 -43.28 -11.95
N MET A 41 -13.48 -43.58 -11.95
CA MET A 41 -12.47 -42.81 -12.69
C MET A 41 -12.71 -42.95 -14.18
N VAL A 42 -13.10 -41.85 -14.82
CA VAL A 42 -13.04 -41.70 -16.28
C VAL A 42 -11.57 -41.58 -16.66
N LEU A 43 -11.04 -42.64 -17.28
CA LEU A 43 -9.71 -42.66 -17.89
C LEU A 43 -9.65 -41.63 -19.02
N GLY A 44 -9.12 -40.45 -18.70
CA GLY A 44 -8.82 -39.41 -19.67
C GLY A 44 -7.83 -39.92 -20.70
N ALA A 45 -8.19 -39.76 -21.98
CA ALA A 45 -7.33 -40.10 -23.11
C ALA A 45 -5.95 -39.43 -22.95
N LYS A 46 -4.89 -40.22 -23.16
CA LYS A 46 -3.51 -39.73 -23.19
C LYS A 46 -3.40 -38.63 -24.26
N PRO A 47 -2.91 -37.42 -23.93
CA PRO A 47 -2.63 -36.41 -24.94
C PRO A 47 -1.57 -36.96 -25.91
N THR A 48 -1.95 -37.04 -27.17
CA THR A 48 -1.09 -37.47 -28.28
C THR A 48 0.09 -36.49 -28.37
N GLN A 49 1.32 -36.98 -28.17
CA GLN A 49 2.54 -36.15 -28.12
C GLN A 49 2.78 -35.33 -29.41
N GLU A 50 2.18 -35.71 -30.54
CA GLU A 50 2.27 -34.98 -31.82
C GLU A 50 1.69 -33.56 -31.76
N SER A 51 0.72 -33.30 -30.89
CA SER A 51 0.09 -31.97 -30.78
C SER A 51 1.03 -30.90 -30.20
N ALA A 52 1.99 -31.28 -29.35
CA ALA A 52 2.87 -30.31 -28.69
C ALA A 52 3.96 -29.77 -29.64
N THR A 53 4.44 -30.62 -30.55
CA THR A 53 5.44 -30.24 -31.56
C THR A 53 4.86 -29.30 -32.62
N GLU A 54 3.62 -29.52 -33.05
CA GLU A 54 2.94 -28.64 -34.00
C GLU A 54 2.66 -27.26 -33.38
N GLU A 55 2.20 -27.23 -32.12
CA GLU A 55 1.97 -25.97 -31.42
C GLU A 55 3.26 -25.16 -31.23
N ALA A 56 4.38 -25.84 -30.93
CA ALA A 56 5.69 -25.20 -30.81
C ALA A 56 6.17 -24.58 -32.13
N MET A 57 5.99 -25.27 -33.27
CA MET A 57 6.33 -24.72 -34.59
C MET A 57 5.47 -23.51 -34.95
N ARG A 58 4.17 -23.56 -34.64
CA ARG A 58 3.24 -22.44 -34.88
C ARG A 58 3.61 -21.20 -34.06
N LEU A 59 4.05 -21.37 -32.81
CA LEU A 59 4.53 -20.27 -31.98
C LEU A 59 5.84 -19.66 -32.50
N LEU A 60 6.76 -20.49 -33.00
CA LEU A 60 8.01 -20.03 -33.62
C LEU A 60 7.74 -19.18 -34.86
N GLU A 61 6.86 -19.62 -35.74
CA GLU A 61 6.49 -18.88 -36.95
C GLU A 61 5.82 -17.54 -36.62
N LYS A 62 4.90 -17.53 -35.63
CA LYS A 62 4.28 -16.30 -35.12
C LYS A 62 5.31 -15.32 -34.55
N SER A 63 6.33 -15.83 -33.84
CA SER A 63 7.40 -14.98 -33.29
C SER A 63 8.28 -14.35 -34.38
N ARG A 64 8.46 -15.04 -35.51
CA ARG A 64 9.23 -14.54 -36.65
C ARG A 64 8.49 -13.40 -37.35
N ALA A 65 7.20 -13.59 -37.63
CA ALA A 65 6.36 -12.57 -38.26
C ALA A 65 6.32 -11.27 -37.42
N LEU A 66 6.22 -11.38 -36.09
CA LEU A 66 6.16 -10.23 -35.20
C LEU A 66 7.48 -9.44 -35.15
N ARG A 67 8.62 -10.12 -35.32
CA ARG A 67 9.93 -9.45 -35.44
C ARG A 67 10.09 -8.72 -36.77
N GLU A 68 9.59 -9.29 -37.86
CA GLU A 68 9.59 -8.63 -39.17
C GLU A 68 8.70 -7.38 -39.19
N GLU A 69 7.54 -7.44 -38.53
CA GLU A 69 6.63 -6.28 -38.38
C GLU A 69 7.28 -5.13 -37.58
N ILE A 70 7.95 -5.43 -36.46
CA ILE A 70 8.68 -4.43 -35.67
C ILE A 70 9.79 -3.77 -36.50
N ALA A 71 10.55 -4.57 -37.27
CA ALA A 71 11.63 -4.07 -38.11
C ALA A 71 11.12 -3.11 -39.20
N GLN A 72 9.98 -3.43 -39.83
CA GLN A 72 9.34 -2.54 -40.80
C GLN A 72 8.90 -1.22 -40.17
N GLN A 73 8.30 -1.27 -38.98
CA GLN A 73 7.84 -0.08 -38.27
C GLN A 73 8.98 0.85 -37.85
N GLU A 74 10.14 0.29 -37.48
CA GLU A 74 11.34 1.09 -37.19
C GLU A 74 11.92 1.77 -38.44
N GLN A 75 11.88 1.10 -39.59
CA GLN A 75 12.35 1.66 -40.86
C GLN A 75 11.44 2.80 -41.36
N GLU A 76 10.12 2.67 -41.18
CA GLU A 76 9.16 3.75 -41.43
C GLU A 76 9.40 4.94 -40.51
N ARG A 77 9.62 4.69 -39.21
CA ARG A 77 9.90 5.75 -38.22
C ARG A 77 11.22 6.47 -38.49
N ALA A 78 12.22 5.77 -39.00
CA ALA A 78 13.49 6.37 -39.42
C ALA A 78 13.31 7.28 -40.64
N SER A 79 12.45 6.89 -41.58
CA SER A 79 12.14 7.68 -42.79
C SER A 79 11.30 8.93 -42.48
N GLN A 80 10.49 8.89 -41.43
CA GLN A 80 9.66 10.02 -40.98
C GLN A 80 10.40 10.99 -40.03
N ARG A 81 11.64 10.72 -39.63
CA ARG A 81 12.39 11.68 -38.81
C ARG A 81 12.73 12.92 -39.66
N PRO A 82 12.18 14.10 -39.35
CA PRO A 82 12.57 15.32 -40.05
C PRO A 82 14.07 15.54 -39.83
N SER A 83 14.80 15.72 -40.93
CA SER A 83 16.23 16.05 -40.90
C SER A 83 16.41 17.37 -40.19
N THR A 84 16.93 17.32 -38.96
CA THR A 84 17.36 18.50 -38.22
C THR A 84 18.43 19.21 -39.05
N PRO A 85 18.20 20.45 -39.51
CA PRO A 85 19.21 21.16 -40.28
C PRO A 85 20.40 21.47 -39.37
N GLY A 86 21.59 21.13 -39.86
CA GLY A 86 22.86 21.36 -39.18
C GLY A 86 23.04 22.84 -38.85
N SER A 87 23.31 23.12 -37.57
CA SER A 87 23.70 24.45 -37.12
C SER A 87 25.20 24.62 -37.37
N ASP A 88 25.51 25.34 -38.43
CA ASP A 88 26.85 25.82 -38.72
C ASP A 88 27.19 26.98 -37.77
N SER A 89 28.35 26.87 -37.15
CA SER A 89 28.91 27.85 -36.24
C SER A 89 29.23 29.15 -36.97
N SER A 90 28.67 30.29 -36.53
CA SER A 90 29.28 31.61 -36.71
C SER A 90 28.72 32.66 -35.74
N LYS A 91 29.62 33.57 -35.41
CA LYS A 91 29.58 34.58 -34.34
C LYS A 91 28.62 35.75 -34.60
N ASP A 92 28.37 36.43 -33.48
CA ASP A 92 28.11 37.87 -33.33
C ASP A 92 26.70 38.45 -33.60
N SER A 93 26.30 39.21 -32.57
CA SER A 93 25.49 40.43 -32.60
C SER A 93 24.03 40.35 -32.13
N MET A 94 23.63 41.52 -31.63
CA MET A 94 22.58 41.83 -30.69
C MET A 94 21.16 41.77 -31.28
N HIS A 95 20.20 41.56 -30.37
CA HIS A 95 18.80 41.96 -30.45
C HIS A 95 17.96 41.35 -31.59
N SER A 96 17.14 40.34 -31.28
CA SER A 96 15.68 40.50 -31.39
C SER A 96 14.93 39.24 -30.93
N SER A 97 14.08 39.44 -29.92
CA SER A 97 12.71 38.96 -29.79
C SER A 97 12.30 37.77 -30.66
N ASN A 98 12.34 36.55 -30.10
CA ASN A 98 11.33 35.54 -30.39
C ASN A 98 11.20 34.56 -29.22
N GLN A 99 10.27 34.92 -28.33
CA GLN A 99 9.96 34.22 -27.10
C GLN A 99 8.94 33.11 -27.42
N LEU A 100 9.40 31.97 -27.92
CA LEU A 100 8.59 30.75 -27.96
C LEU A 100 8.76 30.02 -26.62
N GLN A 101 7.83 30.36 -25.73
CA GLN A 101 7.64 29.85 -24.39
C GLN A 101 7.42 28.34 -24.39
N SER A 102 8.50 27.57 -24.17
CA SER A 102 8.37 26.22 -23.63
C SER A 102 8.17 26.32 -22.11
N THR A 103 6.98 26.74 -21.70
CA THR A 103 6.56 26.69 -20.28
C THR A 103 6.17 25.26 -19.92
N LYS A 104 7.15 24.34 -19.95
CA LYS A 104 7.12 23.23 -19.00
C LYS A 104 7.58 23.82 -17.67
N SER A 105 6.68 24.55 -17.02
CA SER A 105 6.86 24.89 -15.61
C SER A 105 7.07 23.57 -14.89
N ALA A 106 8.30 23.31 -14.43
CA ALA A 106 8.58 22.24 -13.51
C ALA A 106 7.62 22.46 -12.34
N GLN A 107 6.53 21.70 -12.30
CA GLN A 107 5.65 21.68 -11.15
C GLN A 107 6.55 21.29 -10.00
N ILE A 108 6.87 22.28 -9.15
CA ILE A 108 7.68 22.07 -7.96
C ILE A 108 6.95 20.95 -7.22
N ASN A 109 7.59 19.78 -7.18
CA ASN A 109 6.99 18.61 -6.59
C ASN A 109 6.65 19.01 -5.15
N LYS A 110 5.36 19.07 -4.82
CA LYS A 110 4.85 19.37 -3.47
C LYS A 110 5.51 18.52 -2.36
N TRP A 111 6.04 17.37 -2.76
CA TRP A 111 6.72 16.38 -1.93
C TRP A 111 8.24 16.50 -1.90
N ALA A 112 8.83 17.38 -2.72
CA ALA A 112 10.23 17.71 -2.59
C ALA A 112 10.45 18.38 -1.23
N VAL A 113 11.49 17.95 -0.51
CA VAL A 113 11.88 18.57 0.75
C VAL A 113 12.11 20.05 0.48
N PRO A 114 11.29 20.97 1.05
CA PRO A 114 11.53 22.38 0.84
C PRO A 114 12.90 22.70 1.46
N ASN A 115 13.81 23.25 0.65
CA ASN A 115 15.02 23.88 1.20
C ASN A 115 14.54 24.98 2.14
N SER A 116 14.92 24.86 3.41
CA SER A 116 14.31 25.50 4.58
C SER A 116 14.57 27.02 4.72
N SER A 117 14.52 27.79 3.64
CA SER A 117 14.94 29.20 3.67
C SER A 117 13.97 30.21 3.03
N VAL A 118 12.68 29.91 2.93
CA VAL A 118 11.71 30.88 2.40
C VAL A 118 10.54 31.02 3.37
N ASP A 119 10.48 32.19 4.00
CA ASP A 119 9.41 32.67 4.86
C ASP A 119 8.16 32.96 3.99
N ASP A 120 7.29 31.97 3.78
CA ASP A 120 6.05 32.13 3.00
C ASP A 120 4.81 32.13 3.93
N ASP A 121 4.25 33.33 4.14
CA ASP A 121 3.03 33.63 4.91
C ASP A 121 1.70 33.33 4.15
N ASP A 122 1.70 32.50 3.11
CA ASP A 122 0.50 32.25 2.28
C ASP A 122 -0.32 31.03 2.74
N ASP A 123 -1.05 31.22 3.84
CA ASP A 123 -1.79 30.23 4.66
C ASP A 123 -3.14 29.76 4.04
N SER A 124 -3.20 29.50 2.72
CA SER A 124 -4.44 29.07 2.04
C SER A 124 -4.55 27.55 1.79
N SER A 125 -3.52 26.75 2.10
CA SER A 125 -3.63 25.30 1.98
C SER A 125 -4.25 24.73 3.26
N SER A 126 -5.44 24.14 3.16
CA SER A 126 -6.10 23.51 4.30
C SER A 126 -5.12 22.57 5.04
N PRO A 127 -5.02 22.65 6.38
CA PRO A 127 -3.97 21.98 7.14
C PRO A 127 -4.22 20.46 7.12
N GLY A 128 -3.69 19.80 6.11
CA GLY A 128 -3.64 18.35 6.07
C GLY A 128 -2.61 17.87 7.08
N VAL A 129 -2.81 16.68 7.63
CA VAL A 129 -1.86 16.10 8.56
C VAL A 129 -0.91 15.19 7.79
N GLU A 130 0.38 15.46 7.87
CA GLU A 130 1.41 14.78 7.08
C GLU A 130 2.20 13.76 7.92
N TYR A 131 2.38 12.58 7.35
CA TYR A 131 3.15 11.49 7.94
C TYR A 131 4.08 10.87 6.90
N ARG A 132 5.23 10.38 7.36
CA ARG A 132 6.06 9.42 6.63
C ARG A 132 5.74 8.01 7.12
N LEU A 133 5.34 7.16 6.18
CA LEU A 133 5.17 5.73 6.42
C LEU A 133 6.50 5.04 6.17
N TYR A 134 6.96 4.25 7.14
CA TYR A 134 8.05 3.29 6.98
C TYR A 134 7.42 1.91 6.91
N VAL A 135 7.45 1.30 5.73
CA VAL A 135 6.77 0.04 5.44
C VAL A 135 7.81 -1.03 5.19
N ASP A 136 7.62 -2.18 5.81
CA ASP A 136 8.49 -3.34 5.71
C ASP A 136 7.64 -4.58 5.39
N ILE A 137 7.73 -5.06 4.15
CA ILE A 137 6.95 -6.17 3.62
C ILE A 137 7.81 -7.41 3.50
N GLY A 138 7.36 -8.48 4.14
CA GLY A 138 8.05 -9.75 4.20
C GLY A 138 7.20 -10.78 4.93
N ARG A 139 7.77 -11.97 5.14
CA ARG A 139 7.04 -13.04 5.82
C ARG A 139 6.84 -12.71 7.30
N GLU A 140 5.59 -12.49 7.68
CA GLU A 140 5.17 -12.27 9.07
C GLU A 140 4.58 -13.52 9.70
N GLU A 141 4.68 -13.63 11.03
CA GLU A 141 4.00 -14.70 11.76
C GLU A 141 2.48 -14.56 11.58
N GLY A 142 1.82 -15.67 11.24
CA GLY A 142 0.39 -15.65 10.93
C GLY A 142 0.06 -15.06 9.55
N THR A 143 1.04 -14.80 8.68
CA THR A 143 0.73 -14.50 7.28
C THR A 143 0.06 -15.69 6.60
N TRP A 144 -0.97 -15.40 5.81
CA TRP A 144 -1.69 -16.39 4.99
C TRP A 144 -1.23 -16.33 3.53
N MET A 145 -0.08 -15.72 3.28
CA MET A 145 0.58 -15.78 1.98
C MET A 145 1.03 -17.21 1.66
N GLU A 146 1.30 -17.48 0.38
CA GLU A 146 1.74 -18.80 -0.03
C GLU A 146 3.00 -19.23 0.73
N PRO A 147 3.18 -20.52 1.09
CA PRO A 147 4.32 -20.96 1.89
C PRO A 147 5.71 -20.66 1.28
N ARG A 148 5.79 -20.41 -0.03
CA ARG A 148 7.02 -20.04 -0.74
C ARG A 148 7.28 -18.53 -0.75
N TRP A 149 6.26 -17.72 -0.47
CA TRP A 149 6.36 -16.27 -0.46
C TRP A 149 7.17 -15.82 0.77
N GLY A 150 8.23 -15.06 0.55
CA GLY A 150 9.18 -14.62 1.58
C GLY A 150 9.86 -15.76 2.35
N ALA A 151 9.95 -16.97 1.79
CA ALA A 151 10.67 -18.10 2.37
C ALA A 151 12.19 -17.89 2.43
N SER A 152 12.74 -17.02 1.58
CA SER A 152 14.15 -16.65 1.56
C SER A 152 14.57 -15.73 2.71
N GLY A 153 13.61 -15.16 3.44
CA GLY A 153 13.85 -14.12 4.45
C GLY A 153 14.10 -12.73 3.86
N ARG A 154 14.01 -12.54 2.53
CA ARG A 154 14.03 -11.22 1.89
C ARG A 154 12.83 -10.37 2.33
N ARG A 155 13.01 -9.05 2.25
CA ARG A 155 12.00 -8.06 2.62
C ARG A 155 12.08 -6.86 1.67
N ILE A 156 10.92 -6.26 1.40
CA ILE A 156 10.76 -5.05 0.60
C ILE A 156 10.46 -3.91 1.57
N GLU A 157 11.48 -3.08 1.81
CA GLU A 157 11.38 -1.89 2.64
C GLU A 157 11.21 -0.64 1.78
N PHE A 158 10.22 0.19 2.12
CA PHE A 158 10.03 1.47 1.46
C PHE A 158 9.53 2.55 2.41
N THR A 159 9.79 3.81 2.02
CA THR A 159 9.20 4.98 2.69
C THR A 159 8.27 5.72 1.75
N LEU A 160 7.16 6.22 2.30
CA LEU A 160 6.17 6.98 1.54
C LEU A 160 5.59 8.10 2.39
N ASP A 161 5.60 9.31 1.84
CA ASP A 161 4.96 10.47 2.47
C ASP A 161 3.49 10.51 2.09
N VAL A 162 2.64 10.76 3.08
CA VAL A 162 1.19 10.82 2.94
C VAL A 162 0.62 12.03 3.67
N ARG A 163 -0.47 12.58 3.13
CA ARG A 163 -1.20 13.72 3.71
C ARG A 163 -2.67 13.38 3.85
N PHE A 164 -3.14 13.31 5.08
CA PHE A 164 -4.54 13.08 5.43
C PHE A 164 -5.32 14.39 5.26
N GLN A 165 -6.40 14.36 4.47
CA GLN A 165 -7.24 15.53 4.22
C GLN A 165 -8.64 15.34 4.86
N PRO A 166 -8.79 15.63 6.17
CA PRO A 166 -10.04 15.35 6.89
C PRO A 166 -11.25 16.14 6.39
N ASN A 167 -11.02 17.26 5.70
CA ASN A 167 -12.11 18.10 5.17
C ASN A 167 -12.48 17.76 3.72
N GLN A 168 -11.84 16.77 3.11
CA GLN A 168 -12.09 16.36 1.73
C GLN A 168 -12.66 14.95 1.69
N LEU A 169 -13.90 14.82 1.23
CA LEU A 169 -14.54 13.52 1.06
C LEU A 169 -13.91 12.74 -0.10
N ALA A 170 -13.81 11.42 0.07
CA ALA A 170 -13.35 10.54 -0.99
C ALA A 170 -14.40 10.40 -2.09
N ASN A 171 -13.94 10.06 -3.30
CA ASN A 171 -14.85 9.73 -4.40
C ASN A 171 -15.55 8.37 -4.16
N MET A 172 -16.57 8.08 -4.96
CA MET A 172 -17.36 6.85 -4.81
C MET A 172 -16.52 5.58 -5.01
N GLN A 173 -15.58 5.58 -5.96
CA GLN A 173 -14.72 4.42 -6.23
C GLN A 173 -13.80 4.10 -5.05
N ALA A 174 -13.20 5.11 -4.44
CA ALA A 174 -12.35 4.97 -3.27
C ALA A 174 -13.16 4.55 -2.03
N THR A 175 -14.39 5.06 -1.91
CA THR A 175 -15.34 4.63 -0.86
C THR A 175 -15.69 3.14 -0.99
N GLN A 176 -15.86 2.63 -2.22
CA GLN A 176 -16.13 1.21 -2.46
C GLN A 176 -14.95 0.30 -2.10
N LYS A 177 -13.70 0.80 -2.26
CA LYS A 177 -12.48 0.08 -1.89
C LYS A 177 -12.22 0.06 -0.38
N MET A 178 -12.82 0.97 0.39
CA MET A 178 -12.62 1.00 1.84
C MET A 178 -13.14 -0.28 2.52
N VAL A 179 -12.37 -0.84 3.45
CA VAL A 179 -12.66 -2.10 4.15
C VAL A 179 -14.00 -2.00 4.89
N LYS A 180 -14.91 -2.97 4.77
CA LYS A 180 -16.23 -2.96 5.44
C LYS A 180 -16.31 -3.95 6.60
N ASP A 181 -15.31 -3.93 7.48
CA ASP A 181 -15.17 -4.87 8.60
C ASP A 181 -15.73 -4.37 9.94
N ASN A 182 -16.11 -3.09 10.04
CA ASN A 182 -16.73 -2.53 11.25
C ASN A 182 -18.21 -2.93 11.38
N GLN A 183 -18.48 -4.21 11.62
CA GLN A 183 -19.85 -4.71 11.81
C GLN A 183 -20.44 -4.20 13.13
N GLY A 184 -21.21 -3.12 13.06
CA GLY A 184 -21.98 -2.58 14.19
C GLY A 184 -21.34 -1.40 14.93
N GLY A 185 -20.15 -0.95 14.54
CA GLY A 185 -19.54 0.28 15.06
C GLY A 185 -19.95 1.53 14.26
N LYS A 186 -19.62 2.70 14.81
CA LYS A 186 -19.71 3.99 14.08
C LYS A 186 -18.39 4.25 13.36
N SER A 187 -18.46 4.72 12.13
CA SER A 187 -17.28 5.14 11.36
C SER A 187 -17.48 6.57 10.85
N SER A 188 -16.38 7.31 10.69
CA SER A 188 -16.40 8.58 9.96
C SER A 188 -16.74 8.36 8.48
N PRO A 189 -17.16 9.40 7.76
CA PRO A 189 -17.15 9.38 6.30
C PRO A 189 -15.74 9.03 5.77
N VAL A 190 -15.70 8.42 4.58
CA VAL A 190 -14.43 8.13 3.90
C VAL A 190 -13.87 9.41 3.32
N GLN A 191 -12.64 9.74 3.69
CA GLN A 191 -11.95 10.99 3.37
C GLN A 191 -10.74 10.72 2.46
N HIS A 192 -10.31 11.74 1.73
CA HIS A 192 -9.24 11.64 0.75
C HIS A 192 -7.86 11.55 1.42
N LEU A 193 -7.02 10.64 0.92
CA LEU A 193 -5.62 10.53 1.34
C LEU A 193 -4.75 10.84 0.12
N GLU A 194 -3.91 11.85 0.24
CA GLU A 194 -2.90 12.16 -0.76
C GLU A 194 -1.61 11.41 -0.40
N SER A 195 -0.85 10.99 -1.42
CA SER A 195 0.48 10.39 -1.23
C SER A 195 1.47 11.04 -2.17
N ALA A 196 2.75 10.94 -1.83
CA ALA A 196 3.81 11.12 -2.82
C ALA A 196 3.58 10.15 -4.00
N PRO A 197 3.92 10.56 -5.23
CA PRO A 197 3.69 9.74 -6.42
C PRO A 197 4.61 8.51 -6.47
N LEU A 198 5.69 8.52 -5.70
CA LEU A 198 6.74 7.50 -5.69
C LEU A 198 7.09 7.14 -4.24
N ALA A 199 7.01 5.85 -3.92
CA ALA A 199 7.60 5.31 -2.71
C ALA A 199 9.09 5.06 -2.94
N ARG A 200 9.93 5.40 -1.96
CA ARG A 200 11.40 5.24 -2.02
C ARG A 200 11.79 3.89 -1.47
N LEU A 201 12.33 3.00 -2.30
CA LEU A 201 12.81 1.67 -1.90
C LEU A 201 14.33 1.68 -1.66
N ARG A 202 14.83 0.79 -0.79
CA ARG A 202 16.27 0.48 -0.63
C ARG A 202 17.18 1.73 -0.62
N SER A 203 16.88 2.70 0.24
CA SER A 203 17.61 3.99 0.36
C SER A 203 17.52 4.93 -0.86
N GLY A 204 16.57 4.71 -1.78
CA GLY A 204 16.19 5.67 -2.84
C GLY A 204 16.66 5.35 -4.26
N PHE A 205 17.22 4.16 -4.52
CA PHE A 205 17.64 3.77 -5.89
C PHE A 205 16.50 3.19 -6.73
N GLU A 206 15.52 2.58 -6.06
CA GLU A 206 14.35 1.99 -6.69
C GLU A 206 13.10 2.74 -6.23
N GLU A 207 12.11 2.80 -7.10
CA GLU A 207 10.87 3.54 -6.86
C GLU A 207 9.66 2.68 -7.22
N MET A 208 8.61 2.76 -6.40
CA MET A 208 7.31 2.14 -6.68
C MET A 208 6.26 3.23 -6.82
N LYS A 209 5.53 3.25 -7.94
CA LYS A 209 4.49 4.25 -8.15
C LYS A 209 3.33 4.03 -7.20
N CYS A 210 2.90 5.12 -6.58
CA CYS A 210 1.78 5.18 -5.65
C CYS A 210 0.74 6.19 -6.15
N GLN A 211 -0.54 5.88 -5.96
CA GLN A 211 -1.67 6.68 -6.42
C GLN A 211 -2.60 7.03 -5.26
N GLY A 212 -2.13 7.80 -4.28
CA GLY A 212 -2.95 8.26 -3.16
C GLY A 212 -3.81 7.17 -2.53
N GLY A 213 -4.92 7.55 -1.94
CA GLY A 213 -5.86 6.60 -1.37
C GLY A 213 -7.03 7.26 -0.66
N SER A 214 -7.52 6.58 0.37
CA SER A 214 -8.55 7.14 1.24
C SER A 214 -8.44 6.56 2.64
N PHE A 215 -9.08 7.23 3.60
CA PHE A 215 -9.07 6.84 5.00
C PHE A 215 -10.43 7.03 5.66
N ARG A 216 -10.63 6.40 6.81
CA ARG A 216 -11.72 6.66 7.74
C ARG A 216 -11.30 6.33 9.17
N ILE A 217 -12.02 6.85 10.15
CA ILE A 217 -11.84 6.53 11.56
C ILE A 217 -13.01 5.66 12.00
N ASP A 218 -12.71 4.48 12.55
CA ASP A 218 -13.68 3.63 13.23
C ASP A 218 -13.66 3.98 14.71
N TYR A 219 -14.79 4.51 15.20
CA TYR A 219 -14.93 4.95 16.57
C TYR A 219 -15.23 3.76 17.49
N SER A 220 -14.44 3.59 18.55
CA SER A 220 -14.72 2.56 19.54
C SER A 220 -15.85 3.00 20.46
N CYS A 221 -16.86 2.16 20.62
CA CYS A 221 -17.94 2.40 21.58
C CYS A 221 -17.55 2.01 23.03
N ARG A 222 -16.38 1.39 23.23
CA ARG A 222 -15.96 0.88 24.54
C ARG A 222 -15.11 1.93 25.27
N PRO A 223 -15.47 2.32 26.51
CA PRO A 223 -14.64 3.21 27.31
C PRO A 223 -13.22 2.65 27.47
N GLY A 224 -12.22 3.49 27.22
CA GLY A 224 -10.80 3.12 27.34
C GLY A 224 -10.21 2.36 26.16
N GLN A 225 -10.98 2.05 25.11
CA GLN A 225 -10.41 1.60 23.84
C GLN A 225 -10.14 2.80 22.92
N SER A 226 -9.01 2.75 22.21
CA SER A 226 -8.68 3.72 21.18
C SER A 226 -9.53 3.51 19.94
N ASP A 227 -9.79 4.60 19.21
CA ASP A 227 -10.35 4.53 17.86
C ASP A 227 -9.33 3.89 16.91
N THR A 228 -9.78 3.44 15.75
CA THR A 228 -8.89 2.84 14.73
C THR A 228 -8.98 3.64 13.44
N LEU A 229 -7.87 4.24 13.04
CA LEU A 229 -7.72 4.83 11.72
C LEU A 229 -7.43 3.70 10.72
N ARG A 230 -8.27 3.60 9.69
CA ARG A 230 -8.10 2.68 8.57
C ARG A 230 -7.90 3.47 7.30
N PHE A 231 -6.89 3.09 6.54
CA PHE A 231 -6.64 3.72 5.26
C PHE A 231 -6.08 2.70 4.27
N PHE A 232 -6.14 3.05 3.00
CA PHE A 232 -5.49 2.28 1.97
C PHE A 232 -4.72 3.19 1.03
N LEU A 233 -3.72 2.61 0.36
CA LEU A 233 -2.95 3.27 -0.69
C LEU A 233 -2.96 2.41 -1.94
N MET A 234 -3.14 3.04 -3.10
CA MET A 234 -3.04 2.35 -4.39
C MET A 234 -1.58 2.28 -4.83
N VAL A 235 -1.10 1.10 -5.20
CA VAL A 235 0.29 0.85 -5.62
C VAL A 235 0.33 0.09 -6.94
N GLU A 236 1.38 0.35 -7.74
CA GLU A 236 1.64 -0.39 -8.99
C GLU A 236 2.12 -1.82 -8.73
N GLY A 237 2.63 -2.09 -7.53
CA GLY A 237 3.23 -3.37 -7.16
C GLY A 237 4.70 -3.46 -7.56
N ILE A 238 5.42 -4.39 -6.95
CA ILE A 238 6.84 -4.65 -7.20
C ILE A 238 7.20 -6.06 -6.72
N THR A 239 8.23 -6.67 -7.32
CA THR A 239 8.75 -7.99 -6.93
C THR A 239 10.23 -7.90 -6.64
N ASP A 240 10.66 -8.51 -5.53
CA ASP A 240 12.06 -8.69 -5.15
C ASP A 240 12.29 -10.12 -4.66
N GLY A 241 12.88 -10.94 -5.53
CA GLY A 241 13.08 -12.36 -5.25
C GLY A 241 11.74 -13.10 -5.11
N ASP A 242 11.51 -13.69 -3.93
CA ASP A 242 10.30 -14.44 -3.58
C ASP A 242 9.29 -13.61 -2.78
N VAL A 243 9.55 -12.32 -2.60
CA VAL A 243 8.60 -11.36 -2.02
C VAL A 243 8.05 -10.49 -3.14
N SER A 244 6.75 -10.26 -3.11
CA SER A 244 6.08 -9.39 -4.05
C SER A 244 4.96 -8.60 -3.37
N ILE A 245 4.87 -7.33 -3.74
CA ILE A 245 3.75 -6.44 -3.44
C ILE A 245 2.83 -6.50 -4.67
N PRO A 246 1.60 -7.02 -4.55
CA PRO A 246 0.68 -7.06 -5.67
C PRO A 246 0.23 -5.65 -6.04
N GLN A 247 -0.01 -5.42 -7.34
CA GLN A 247 -0.71 -4.23 -7.80
C GLN A 247 -2.08 -4.14 -7.14
N GLY A 248 -2.47 -2.95 -6.65
CA GLY A 248 -3.78 -2.74 -6.05
C GLY A 248 -3.73 -1.91 -4.79
N ALA A 249 -4.58 -2.23 -3.81
CA ALA A 249 -4.68 -1.49 -2.56
C ALA A 249 -3.90 -2.20 -1.45
N LEU A 250 -2.97 -1.48 -0.82
CA LEU A 250 -2.40 -1.83 0.48
C LEU A 250 -3.26 -1.21 1.56
N TYR A 251 -3.67 -2.00 2.55
CA TYR A 251 -4.53 -1.58 3.64
C TYR A 251 -3.75 -1.50 4.95
N PHE A 252 -4.00 -0.41 5.67
CA PHE A 252 -3.32 -0.05 6.90
C PHE A 252 -4.36 0.16 8.00
N SER A 253 -4.01 -0.22 9.23
CA SER A 253 -4.85 0.01 10.41
C SER A 253 -3.95 0.42 11.56
N ILE A 254 -4.26 1.56 12.17
CA ILE A 254 -3.47 2.14 13.26
C ILE A 254 -4.40 2.71 14.33
N PRO A 255 -4.15 2.43 15.63
CA PRO A 255 -4.86 3.10 16.70
C PRO A 255 -4.69 4.61 16.63
N CYS A 256 -5.78 5.35 16.82
CA CYS A 256 -5.78 6.80 16.90
C CYS A 256 -6.70 7.28 18.05
N PHE A 257 -6.53 8.53 18.45
CA PHE A 257 -7.32 9.12 19.54
C PHE A 257 -8.18 10.25 18.96
N GLY A 258 -9.37 9.90 18.44
CA GLY A 258 -10.35 10.85 17.91
C GLY A 258 -10.00 11.57 16.60
N SER A 259 -8.72 11.65 16.21
CA SER A 259 -8.30 12.37 15.00
C SER A 259 -7.05 11.76 14.34
N VAL A 260 -6.85 12.07 13.06
CA VAL A 260 -5.63 11.71 12.30
C VAL A 260 -4.36 12.42 12.81
N ALA A 261 -4.49 13.50 13.58
CA ALA A 261 -3.35 14.17 14.22
C ALA A 261 -2.78 13.39 15.41
N GLN A 262 -3.56 12.45 15.97
CA GLN A 262 -3.21 11.71 17.17
C GLN A 262 -3.15 10.21 16.89
N MET A 263 -2.29 9.81 15.96
CA MET A 263 -2.00 8.39 15.69
C MET A 263 -1.05 7.82 16.74
N SER A 264 -1.21 6.53 17.06
CA SER A 264 -0.25 5.84 17.93
C SER A 264 1.12 5.77 17.26
N SER A 265 2.13 6.34 17.91
CA SER A 265 3.54 6.18 17.51
C SER A 265 4.17 4.88 18.01
N LYS A 266 3.42 4.12 18.83
CA LYS A 266 3.90 2.91 19.50
C LYS A 266 3.58 1.67 18.69
N GLY A 267 4.61 0.87 18.45
CA GLY A 267 4.52 -0.44 17.85
C GLY A 267 4.56 -0.43 16.32
N GLU A 268 4.74 -1.61 15.79
CA GLU A 268 4.63 -1.94 14.38
C GLU A 268 3.21 -2.41 14.11
N MET A 269 2.57 -1.85 13.09
CA MET A 269 1.17 -2.12 12.75
C MET A 269 1.11 -2.98 11.49
N PRO A 270 0.12 -3.88 11.34
CA PRO A 270 0.08 -4.77 10.19
C PRO A 270 -0.29 -4.01 8.90
N VAL A 271 0.39 -4.37 7.82
CA VAL A 271 0.00 -4.04 6.44
C VAL A 271 -0.70 -5.25 5.85
N THR A 272 -1.85 -5.04 5.23
CA THR A 272 -2.65 -6.12 4.66
C THR A 272 -2.99 -5.88 3.19
N VAL A 273 -3.22 -6.96 2.46
CA VAL A 273 -3.83 -6.93 1.12
C VAL A 273 -5.09 -7.76 1.12
N ARG A 274 -6.01 -7.43 0.21
CA ARG A 274 -7.23 -8.21 0.00
C ARG A 274 -7.05 -9.05 -1.26
N GLN A 275 -7.10 -10.36 -1.09
CA GLN A 275 -6.90 -11.33 -2.17
C GLN A 275 -8.03 -12.37 -2.14
N MET A 276 -8.38 -12.89 -3.32
CA MET A 276 -9.32 -14.00 -3.41
C MET A 276 -8.66 -15.29 -2.91
N GLY A 277 -9.06 -15.71 -1.71
CA GLY A 277 -8.65 -16.97 -1.10
C GLY A 277 -9.66 -18.09 -1.36
N TRP A 278 -9.18 -19.33 -1.23
CA TRP A 278 -10.02 -20.51 -1.17
C TRP A 278 -10.18 -20.93 0.28
N HIS A 279 -11.36 -20.69 0.87
CA HIS A 279 -11.66 -21.06 2.25
C HIS A 279 -12.82 -22.04 2.28
N THR A 280 -12.58 -23.24 2.82
CA THR A 280 -13.63 -24.26 3.02
C THR A 280 -14.44 -24.59 1.76
N GLY A 281 -13.82 -24.59 0.58
CA GLY A 281 -14.50 -24.89 -0.69
C GLY A 281 -15.17 -23.70 -1.39
N PHE A 282 -15.08 -22.49 -0.84
CA PHE A 282 -15.66 -21.28 -1.45
C PHE A 282 -14.59 -20.21 -1.71
N ARG A 283 -14.74 -19.48 -2.82
CA ARG A 283 -13.92 -18.30 -3.12
C ARG A 283 -14.45 -17.10 -2.33
N ARG A 284 -13.61 -16.51 -1.50
CA ARG A 284 -13.93 -15.28 -0.74
C ARG A 284 -12.74 -14.34 -0.75
N GLU A 285 -13.02 -13.05 -0.68
CA GLU A 285 -11.98 -12.03 -0.54
C GLU A 285 -11.53 -11.97 0.92
N GLU A 286 -10.27 -12.29 1.16
CA GLU A 286 -9.67 -12.37 2.50
C GLU A 286 -8.59 -11.30 2.66
N SER A 287 -8.49 -10.74 3.85
CA SER A 287 -7.35 -9.89 4.23
C SER A 287 -6.17 -10.76 4.63
N ARG A 288 -5.01 -10.54 4.00
CA ARG A 288 -3.75 -11.25 4.28
C ARG A 288 -2.70 -10.27 4.73
N ILE A 289 -2.01 -10.58 5.82
CA ILE A 289 -0.91 -9.76 6.35
C ILE A 289 0.31 -9.93 5.43
N LEU A 290 0.85 -8.82 4.94
CA LEU A 290 2.06 -8.77 4.11
C LEU A 290 3.29 -8.31 4.87
N GLY A 291 3.12 -7.72 6.04
CA GLY A 291 4.22 -6.99 6.66
C GLY A 291 3.72 -6.06 7.73
N ILE A 292 4.57 -5.11 8.04
CA ILE A 292 4.37 -4.15 9.11
C ILE A 292 4.69 -2.73 8.62
N PHE A 293 4.15 -1.75 9.33
CA PHE A 293 4.47 -0.36 9.08
C PHE A 293 4.53 0.45 10.37
N LYS A 294 5.21 1.59 10.26
CA LYS A 294 5.24 2.65 11.26
C LYS A 294 4.90 3.98 10.61
N ALA A 295 3.97 4.73 11.21
CA ALA A 295 3.68 6.10 10.82
C ALA A 295 4.42 7.07 11.74
N VAL A 296 5.19 8.00 11.17
CA VAL A 296 5.90 9.04 11.91
C VAL A 296 5.44 10.41 11.38
N PRO A 297 5.04 11.36 12.24
CA PRO A 297 4.74 12.72 11.79
C PRO A 297 5.88 13.29 10.94
N ILE A 298 5.56 14.06 9.90
CA ILE A 298 6.57 14.46 8.90
C ILE A 298 7.77 15.19 9.52
N ASP A 299 7.55 16.05 10.53
CA ASP A 299 8.62 16.77 11.25
C ASP A 299 9.49 15.84 12.10
N GLY A 300 8.90 14.76 12.63
CA GLY A 300 9.65 13.71 13.31
C GLY A 300 10.48 12.88 12.34
N ALA A 301 9.94 12.63 11.15
CA ALA A 301 10.60 11.86 10.10
C ALA A 301 11.78 12.62 9.49
N ARG A 302 11.64 13.93 9.23
CA ARG A 302 12.74 14.80 8.74
C ARG A 302 13.95 14.76 9.69
N ARG A 303 13.70 14.96 10.99
CA ARG A 303 14.72 14.85 12.04
C ARG A 303 15.38 13.48 12.10
N LYS A 304 14.60 12.40 11.94
CA LYS A 304 15.11 11.02 11.96
C LYS A 304 16.00 10.73 10.75
N ASP A 305 15.62 11.24 9.59
CA ASP A 305 16.32 11.00 8.32
C ASP A 305 17.53 11.96 8.12
N GLY A 306 17.72 12.94 9.03
CA GLY A 306 18.86 13.85 9.01
C GLY A 306 18.73 15.04 8.06
N PHE A 307 17.50 15.43 7.74
CA PHE A 307 17.18 16.64 6.96
C PHE A 307 16.91 17.84 7.86
#